data_AF-A0A0F9BP83-F1
#
_entry.id   AF-A0A0F9BP83-F1
#
_cell.length_a   1.000
_cell.length_b   1.000
_cell.length_c   1.000
_cell.angle_alpha   90.00
_cell.angle_beta   90.00
_cell.angle_gamma   90.00
#
_symmetry.space_group_name_H-M   'P 1'
#
loop_
_entity.id
_entity.type
_entity.pdbx_description
1 polymer ?
#
loop_
_entity_poly.entity_id
_entity_poly.type
_entity_poly.pdbx_seq_one_letter_code
_entity_poly.pdbx_strand_id
1 'polypeptide(L)' 'PYSVIDKIVNEFGDLQSILKASGQDLDKVDGVGKARADIIQDNLRKFKESTLMDRYV' A
#
# COMPACT_ATOMS: atom_id res chain seq x y z
N PRO A 1 2.90 -11.07 9.19
CA PRO A 1 2.30 -12.37 8.80
C PRO A 1 1.88 -12.34 7.33
N TYR A 2 2.23 -13.37 6.55
CA TYR A 2 1.90 -13.49 5.13
C TYR A 2 0.40 -13.24 4.83
N SER A 3 -0.47 -13.56 5.79
CA SER A 3 -1.92 -13.38 5.68
C SER A 3 -2.42 -11.94 5.44
N VAL A 4 -1.66 -10.89 5.79
CA VAL A 4 -2.11 -9.50 5.56
C VAL A 4 -1.77 -9.06 4.13
N ILE A 5 -0.62 -9.47 3.62
CA ILE A 5 -0.20 -9.13 2.25
C ILE A 5 -1.16 -9.80 1.26
N ASP A 6 -1.46 -11.09 1.46
CA ASP A 6 -2.41 -11.82 0.61
C ASP A 6 -3.79 -11.16 0.61
N LYS A 7 -4.27 -10.67 1.75
CA LYS A 7 -5.55 -9.94 1.84
C LYS A 7 -5.52 -8.61 1.08
N ILE A 8 -4.44 -7.84 1.20
CA ILE A 8 -4.26 -6.59 0.44
C ILE A 8 -4.23 -6.89 -1.06
N VAL A 9 -3.47 -7.91 -1.48
CA VAL A 9 -3.40 -8.32 -2.89
C VAL A 9 -4.77 -8.81 -3.39
N ASN A 10 -5.51 -9.57 -2.58
CA ASN A 10 -6.85 -10.03 -2.94
C ASN A 10 -7.86 -8.88 -3.03
N GLU A 11 -7.78 -7.88 -2.16
CA GLU A 11 -8.70 -6.73 -2.12
C GLU A 11 -8.46 -5.76 -3.29
N PHE A 12 -7.19 -5.46 -3.58
CA PHE A 12 -6.82 -4.43 -4.55
C PHE A 12 -6.35 -4.99 -5.90
N GLY A 13 -6.02 -6.28 -5.99
CA GLY A 13 -5.64 -6.98 -7.21
C GLY A 13 -4.20 -6.73 -7.65
N ASP A 14 -3.85 -5.48 -7.95
CA ASP A 14 -2.53 -5.11 -8.47
C ASP A 14 -1.90 -3.93 -7.73
N LEU A 15 -0.58 -3.77 -7.94
CA LEU A 15 0.19 -2.71 -7.30
C LEU A 15 -0.30 -1.31 -7.67
N GLN A 16 -0.80 -1.11 -8.89
CA GLN A 16 -1.30 0.21 -9.32
C GLN A 16 -2.56 0.62 -8.55
N SER A 17 -3.41 -0.36 -8.24
CA SER A 17 -4.63 -0.19 -7.45
C SER A 17 -4.28 0.02 -5.97
N ILE A 18 -3.31 -0.74 -5.45
CA ILE A 18 -2.78 -0.54 -4.08
C ILE A 18 -2.19 0.88 -3.93
N LEU A 19 -1.43 1.37 -4.92
CA LEU A 19 -0.85 2.72 -4.90
C LEU A 19 -1.89 3.85 -4.92
N LYS A 20 -3.13 3.56 -5.34
CA LYS A 20 -4.25 4.51 -5.34
C LYS A 20 -5.13 4.40 -4.10
N ALA A 21 -4.98 3.33 -3.31
CA ALA A 21 -5.77 3.12 -2.11
C ALA A 21 -5.53 4.22 -1.07
N SER A 22 -6.60 4.69 -0.44
CA SER A 22 -6.47 5.60 0.69
C SER A 22 -6.06 4.85 1.95
N GLY A 23 -5.54 5.55 2.96
CA GLY A 23 -5.29 4.95 4.28
C GLY A 23 -6.56 4.35 4.90
N GLN A 24 -7.74 4.93 4.63
CA GLN A 24 -9.03 4.38 5.08
C GLN A 24 -9.39 3.07 4.37
N ASP A 25 -9.00 2.91 3.10
CA ASP A 25 -9.24 1.66 2.37
C ASP A 25 -8.32 0.55 2.88
N LEU A 26 -7.06 0.89 3.17
CA LEU A 26 -6.10 -0.04 3.78
C LEU A 26 -6.52 -0.46 5.19
N ASP A 27 -7.08 0.46 6.00
CA ASP A 27 -7.57 0.18 7.35
C ASP A 27 -8.72 -0.83 7.38
N LYS A 28 -9.57 -0.85 6.33
CA LYS A 28 -10.69 -1.81 6.20
C LYS A 28 -10.23 -3.24 5.95
N VAL A 29 -8.98 -3.46 5.52
CA VAL A 29 -8.45 -4.80 5.29
C VAL A 29 -8.21 -5.50 6.63
N ASP A 30 -8.85 -6.66 6.80
CA ASP A 30 -8.79 -7.43 8.05
C ASP A 30 -7.34 -7.78 8.47
N GLY A 31 -6.92 -7.23 9.61
CA GLY A 31 -5.58 -7.40 10.18
C GLY A 31 -4.56 -6.30 9.81
N VAL A 32 -4.97 -5.26 9.07
CA VAL A 32 -4.16 -4.04 8.87
C VAL A 32 -4.34 -3.13 10.08
N GLY A 33 -5.52 -2.54 10.25
CA GLY A 33 -5.76 -1.53 11.29
C GLY A 33 -5.00 -0.23 11.07
N LYS A 34 -5.48 0.86 11.67
CA LYS A 34 -5.04 2.23 11.40
C LYS A 34 -3.51 2.43 11.45
N ALA A 35 -2.86 1.94 12.49
CA ALA A 35 -1.42 2.12 12.66
C ALA A 35 -0.60 1.49 11.50
N ARG A 36 -1.01 0.33 10.98
CA ARG A 36 -0.34 -0.26 9.81
C ARG A 36 -0.77 0.41 8.52
N ALA A 37 -2.03 0.82 8.41
CA ALA A 37 -2.52 1.55 7.23
C ALA A 37 -1.69 2.83 6.99
N ASP A 38 -1.43 3.60 8.05
CA ASP A 38 -0.61 4.82 7.98
C ASP A 38 0.83 4.51 7.51
N ILE A 39 1.45 3.46 8.06
CA ILE A 39 2.81 3.02 7.68
C ILE A 39 2.86 2.53 6.23
N ILE A 40 1.86 1.74 5.79
CA ILE A 40 1.79 1.24 4.42
C ILE A 40 1.63 2.41 3.45
N GLN A 41 0.74 3.36 3.74
CA GLN A 41 0.51 4.52 2.89
C GLN A 41 1.76 5.41 2.77
N ASP A 42 2.51 5.59 3.87
CA ASP A 42 3.77 6.34 3.85
C ASP A 42 4.83 5.65 2.97
N ASN A 43 4.99 4.33 3.11
CA ASN A 43 5.95 3.56 2.31
C ASN A 43 5.57 3.51 0.82
N LEU A 44 4.29 3.37 0.49
CA LEU A 44 3.80 3.41 -0.90
C LEU A 44 4.08 4.77 -1.56
N ARG A 45 3.95 5.86 -0.80
CA ARG A 45 4.28 7.21 -1.26
C ARG A 45 5.78 7.34 -1.56
N LYS A 46 6.64 6.91 -0.64
CA LYS A 46 8.10 6.92 -0.82
C LYS A 46 8.53 6.06 -2.01
N PHE A 47 7.91 4.90 -2.19
CA PHE A 47 8.17 4.03 -3.35
C PHE A 47 7.83 4.72 -4.67
N LYS A 48 6.70 5.45 -4.73
CA LYS A 48 6.32 6.22 -5.90
C LYS A 48 7.33 7.35 -6.19
N GLU A 49 7.79 8.03 -5.14
CA GLU A 49 8.81 9.07 -5.25
C GLU A 49 10.14 8.51 -5.76
N SER A 50 10.65 7.40 -5.20
CA SER A 50 11.90 6.79 -5.64
C SER A 50 11.83 6.31 -7.10
N THR A 51 10.72 5.66 -7.48
CA THR A 51 10.51 5.18 -8.85
C THR A 51 10.43 6.33 -9.87
N LEU A 52 9.93 7.50 -9.45
CA LEU A 52 9.97 8.69 -10.29
C LEU A 52 11.41 9.16 -10.47
N MET A 53 12.17 9.28 -9.37
CA MET A 53 13.57 9.74 -9.43
C MET A 53 14.45 8.83 -10.29
N ASP A 54 14.29 7.51 -10.19
CA ASP A 54 15.04 6.53 -10.98
C ASP A 54 14.79 6.64 -12.49
N ARG A 55 13.69 7.28 -12.92
CA ARG A 55 13.39 7.52 -14.35
C ARG A 55 14.03 8.80 -14.90
N TYR A 56 14.54 9.68 -14.04
CA TYR A 56 15.15 10.95 -14.41
C TYR A 56 16.70 10.93 -14.32
N VAL A 57 17.30 9.80 -13.93
CA VAL A 57 18.76 9.58 -13.85
C VAL A 57 19.26 8.84 -15.08
#